data_AF-A0A6B2EFI1-F1
#
_entry.id   AF-A0A6B2EFI1-F1
#
_cell.length_a   1.000
_cell.length_b   1.000
_cell.length_c   1.000
_cell.angle_alpha   90.00
_cell.angle_beta   90.00
_cell.angle_gamma   90.00
#
_symmetry.space_group_name_H-M   'P 1'
#
loop_
_entity.id
_entity.type
_entity.pdbx_description
1 polymer ?
#
loop_
_entity_poly.entity_id
_entity_poly.type
_entity_poly.pdbx_seq_one_letter_code
_entity_poly.pdbx_strand_id
1 'polypeptide(L)'
;MMTPVGRRRMVAMLKVLLAFGVCITAIRAITEELSPDHVREFSCGKLYYRTFLLDEKKDVLYVGAMDRVFKLNLKNISLSGCEKDHIVLEPTGYDTTNCVSKGKSQLFDCRNHIRVIQSIEEGTRLYVCGTNAHNPKDYVIYSNLTHLPRSEYVPGVGTAIAKCPYDPLDNSTAIYIENGNPGNLAALYSGTNAEFTKADTVIFRTDLYNMTSGKREYNFKRTLKYDSKWLDKPNFVGSFDGGEYVYFFFRETAVEYINCGKAVYSRIARVCKKDTGGKNILSQNWATYLKARINCSISGEFPFYFNEIQSVYQLPNDKTKFYATFTTSTNGLVGSAVCSYDINEIHAAFAGKFKEQATSNSAWLPVLNSKIPEPRPGTCVNDTSTLPDNVLNFIRSHPLMDKAVSHEHNNPVFYKRD
;
A
#
# COMPACT_ATOMS: atom_id res chain seq x y z
N MET A 1 -58.87 60.48 35.28
CA MET A 1 -59.49 60.66 36.61
C MET A 1 -58.96 59.55 37.52
N MET A 2 -58.40 59.94 38.67
CA MET A 2 -58.01 59.13 39.83
C MET A 2 -56.89 58.08 39.71
N THR A 3 -55.71 58.47 40.18
CA THR A 3 -54.76 57.67 40.98
C THR A 3 -55.27 57.61 42.46
N PRO A 4 -54.53 57.07 43.46
CA PRO A 4 -53.68 55.86 43.60
C PRO A 4 -54.03 55.08 44.92
N VAL A 5 -53.22 54.07 45.32
CA VAL A 5 -52.55 53.97 46.66
C VAL A 5 -52.19 52.52 47.02
N GLY A 6 -50.92 52.31 47.42
CA GLY A 6 -50.50 51.31 48.43
C GLY A 6 -49.47 50.29 47.93
N ARG A 7 -48.36 49.97 48.61
CA ARG A 7 -47.63 50.52 49.77
C ARG A 7 -46.27 49.81 49.77
N ARG A 8 -45.15 50.56 49.86
CA ARG A 8 -43.80 50.03 50.14
C ARG A 8 -43.66 49.71 51.63
N ARG A 9 -42.86 48.69 51.98
CA ARG A 9 -41.80 48.62 53.03
C ARG A 9 -41.50 47.14 53.35
N MET A 10 -40.29 46.62 53.06
CA MET A 10 -39.00 46.75 53.78
C MET A 10 -38.79 45.68 54.89
N VAL A 11 -37.76 44.86 54.65
CA VAL A 11 -36.67 44.48 55.58
C VAL A 11 -36.98 43.51 56.74
N ALA A 12 -36.34 42.33 56.70
CA ALA A 12 -35.48 41.85 57.79
C ALA A 12 -34.65 40.63 57.33
N MET A 13 -33.32 40.79 57.32
CA MET A 13 -32.32 39.73 57.23
C MET A 13 -32.40 38.79 58.45
N LEU A 14 -32.22 37.47 58.24
CA LEU A 14 -31.48 36.66 59.22
C LEU A 14 -30.79 35.45 58.56
N LYS A 15 -29.45 35.56 58.54
CA LYS A 15 -28.37 34.56 58.52
C LYS A 15 -28.78 33.08 58.64
N VAL A 16 -28.21 32.19 57.81
CA VAL A 16 -27.02 31.34 58.11
C VAL A 16 -26.80 30.35 56.95
N LEU A 17 -25.53 30.25 56.57
CA LEU A 17 -24.86 29.36 55.63
C LEU A 17 -25.42 27.92 55.49
N LEU A 18 -25.50 27.45 54.25
CA LEU A 18 -24.94 26.14 53.91
C LEU A 18 -24.20 26.22 52.57
N ALA A 19 -22.93 25.85 52.64
CA ALA A 19 -21.97 25.89 51.58
C ALA A 19 -22.26 24.82 50.52
N PHE A 20 -22.32 25.22 49.26
CA PHE A 20 -21.91 24.37 48.14
C PHE A 20 -21.20 25.27 47.14
N GLY A 21 -19.88 25.38 47.33
CA GLY A 21 -18.99 25.93 46.31
C GLY A 21 -19.02 25.01 45.10
N VAL A 22 -19.60 25.48 44.01
CA VAL A 22 -19.45 24.85 42.70
C VAL A 22 -18.02 25.15 42.25
N CYS A 23 -17.11 24.23 42.54
CA CYS A 23 -15.77 24.22 41.96
C CYS A 23 -15.94 23.87 40.48
N ILE A 24 -16.07 24.87 39.62
CA ILE A 24 -15.93 24.70 38.18
C ILE A 24 -14.44 24.44 37.93
N THR A 25 -14.02 23.19 38.08
CA THR A 25 -12.74 22.74 37.55
C THR A 25 -12.87 22.80 36.03
N ALA A 26 -12.38 23.89 35.45
CA ALA A 26 -12.09 23.96 34.03
C ALA A 26 -11.13 22.81 33.72
N ILE A 27 -11.63 21.76 33.08
CA ILE A 27 -10.80 20.76 32.44
C ILE A 27 -10.13 21.50 31.27
N ARG A 28 -9.00 22.16 31.54
CA ARG A 28 -8.05 22.51 30.49
C ARG A 28 -7.58 21.17 29.94
N ALA A 29 -8.03 20.82 28.74
CA ALA A 29 -7.31 19.87 27.93
C ALA A 29 -5.89 20.41 27.81
N ILE A 30 -4.95 19.76 28.49
CA ILE A 30 -3.53 20.03 28.31
C ILE A 30 -3.22 19.44 26.95
N THR A 31 -3.36 20.24 25.90
CA THR A 31 -2.53 20.04 24.71
C THR A 31 -1.13 20.43 25.16
N GLU A 32 -0.36 19.46 25.62
CA GLU A 32 1.09 19.61 25.78
C GLU A 32 1.61 19.93 24.38
N GLU A 33 1.79 21.22 24.07
CA GLU A 33 2.55 21.61 22.89
C GLU A 33 3.95 21.02 23.08
N LEU A 34 4.30 20.04 22.24
CA LEU A 34 5.64 19.47 22.18
C LEU A 34 6.64 20.64 22.13
N SER A 35 7.62 20.63 23.04
CA SER A 35 8.70 21.64 23.05
C SER A 35 9.25 21.81 21.62
N PRO A 36 9.49 23.05 21.15
CA PRO A 36 10.10 23.31 19.85
C PRO A 36 11.38 22.50 19.62
N ASP A 37 12.12 22.16 20.68
CA ASP A 37 13.36 21.38 20.59
C ASP A 37 13.13 19.90 20.19
N HIS A 38 11.91 19.39 20.35
CA HIS A 38 11.51 18.02 19.99
C HIS A 38 10.94 17.92 18.58
N VAL A 39 10.69 19.05 17.90
CA VAL A 39 10.14 19.10 16.54
C VAL A 39 11.21 19.63 15.60
N ARG A 40 11.48 18.89 14.53
CA ARG A 40 12.45 19.26 13.49
C ARG A 40 11.74 19.28 12.16
N GLU A 41 12.09 20.25 11.33
CA GLU A 41 11.51 20.42 10.00
C GLU A 41 12.61 20.43 8.94
N PHE A 42 12.28 19.86 7.79
CA PHE A 42 13.05 19.98 6.55
C PHE A 42 12.09 20.38 5.44
N SER A 43 12.40 21.46 4.74
CA SER A 43 11.60 21.94 3.61
C SER A 43 12.49 22.62 2.57
N CYS A 44 12.30 22.24 1.31
CA CYS A 44 12.90 22.86 0.14
C CYS A 44 11.79 23.40 -0.78
N GLY A 45 10.63 23.74 -0.20
CA GLY A 45 9.42 24.15 -0.90
C GLY A 45 8.44 23.00 -1.15
N LYS A 46 7.47 23.24 -2.04
CA LYS A 46 6.38 22.31 -2.32
C LYS A 46 6.83 21.21 -3.30
N LEU A 47 7.57 20.23 -2.79
CA LEU A 47 8.14 19.14 -3.60
C LEU A 47 7.43 17.80 -3.44
N TYR A 48 6.28 17.72 -2.76
CA TYR A 48 5.48 16.50 -2.63
C TYR A 48 6.28 15.28 -2.11
N TYR A 49 6.86 15.41 -0.91
CA TYR A 49 7.60 14.37 -0.19
C TYR A 49 6.67 13.17 0.13
N ARG A 50 6.81 12.05 -0.58
CA ARG A 50 5.82 10.94 -0.52
C ARG A 50 6.41 9.55 -0.34
N THR A 51 7.71 9.36 -0.58
CA THR A 51 8.34 8.03 -0.52
C THR A 51 9.48 8.07 0.47
N PHE A 52 9.47 7.18 1.46
CA PHE A 52 10.52 7.09 2.47
C PHE A 52 11.23 5.76 2.41
N LEU A 53 12.55 5.79 2.64
CA LEU A 53 13.36 4.63 2.96
C LEU A 53 14.24 4.99 4.16
N LEU A 54 14.02 4.29 5.27
CA LEU A 54 14.78 4.46 6.51
C LEU A 54 15.98 3.49 6.50
N ASP A 55 17.19 4.00 6.78
CA ASP A 55 18.40 3.23 7.01
C ASP A 55 19.03 3.65 8.35
N GLU A 56 18.64 2.96 9.42
CA GLU A 56 19.11 3.24 10.78
C GLU A 56 20.61 3.00 10.95
N LYS A 57 21.18 2.01 10.23
CA LYS A 57 22.61 1.68 10.31
C LYS A 57 23.48 2.83 9.78
N LYS A 58 22.98 3.53 8.76
CA LYS A 58 23.66 4.68 8.16
C LYS A 58 23.23 6.02 8.75
N ASP A 59 22.30 6.02 9.70
CA ASP A 59 21.71 7.23 10.30
C ASP A 59 21.07 8.16 9.24
N VAL A 60 20.37 7.55 8.27
CA VAL A 60 19.87 8.23 7.07
C VAL A 60 18.39 7.93 6.83
N LEU A 61 17.65 8.98 6.44
CA LEU A 61 16.31 8.88 5.89
C LEU A 61 16.33 9.36 4.43
N TYR A 62 16.13 8.44 3.48
CA TYR A 62 15.97 8.81 2.07
C TYR A 62 14.53 9.23 1.81
N VAL A 63 14.36 10.34 1.09
CA VAL A 63 13.04 10.91 0.77
C VAL A 63 12.91 11.15 -0.73
N GLY A 64 11.97 10.44 -1.35
CA GLY A 64 11.55 10.66 -2.73
C GLY A 64 10.53 11.79 -2.82
N ALA A 65 10.81 12.74 -3.71
CA ALA A 65 10.02 13.93 -3.95
C ALA A 65 9.84 14.16 -5.46
N MET A 66 9.29 15.32 -5.83
CA MET A 66 9.24 15.80 -7.21
C MET A 66 10.66 16.16 -7.67
N ASP A 67 11.09 15.49 -8.73
CA ASP A 67 12.38 15.59 -9.43
C ASP A 67 13.63 15.27 -8.60
N ARG A 68 13.47 14.86 -7.34
CA ARG A 68 14.59 14.74 -6.41
C ARG A 68 14.46 13.53 -5.49
N VAL A 69 15.61 12.99 -5.12
CA VAL A 69 15.77 12.14 -3.93
C VAL A 69 16.67 12.89 -2.95
N PHE A 70 16.24 12.99 -1.70
CA PHE A 70 17.00 13.58 -0.60
C PHE A 70 17.60 12.50 0.30
N LYS A 71 18.73 12.81 0.92
CA LYS A 71 19.40 11.99 1.94
C LYS A 71 19.44 12.79 3.25
N LEU A 72 18.43 12.60 4.09
CA LEU A 72 18.30 13.37 5.32
C LEU A 72 19.08 12.71 6.47
N ASN A 73 19.64 13.53 7.35
CA ASN A 73 20.22 13.05 8.60
C ASN A 73 19.10 12.59 9.54
N LEU A 74 19.12 11.32 9.93
CA LEU A 74 18.02 10.73 10.69
C LEU A 74 17.93 11.28 12.12
N LYS A 75 19.06 11.52 12.78
CA LYS A 75 19.07 12.20 14.09
C LYS A 75 18.44 13.57 14.00
N ASN A 76 18.85 14.41 13.05
CA ASN A 76 18.34 15.76 12.89
C ASN A 76 18.17 16.16 11.42
N ILE A 77 16.95 16.04 10.91
CA ILE A 77 16.62 16.36 9.51
C ILE A 77 16.87 17.84 9.15
N SER A 78 16.87 18.75 10.11
CA SER A 78 17.14 20.18 9.88
C SER A 78 18.62 20.48 9.60
N LEU A 79 19.52 19.52 9.84
CA LEU A 79 20.94 19.64 9.46
C LEU A 79 21.19 19.34 7.97
N SER A 80 20.22 18.78 7.27
CA SER A 80 20.35 18.43 5.86
C SER A 80 20.10 19.64 4.96
N GLY A 81 20.94 19.80 3.94
CA GLY A 81 20.90 20.94 3.03
C GLY A 81 20.18 20.62 1.71
N CYS A 82 19.27 21.49 1.28
CA CYS A 82 18.50 21.35 0.03
C CYS A 82 19.36 21.22 -1.25
N GLU A 83 20.55 21.83 -1.25
CA GLU A 83 21.46 21.87 -2.41
C GLU A 83 22.59 20.83 -2.32
N LYS A 84 22.83 20.25 -1.14
CA LYS A 84 23.95 19.33 -0.90
C LYS A 84 23.51 17.87 -0.80
N ASP A 85 22.44 17.61 -0.07
CA ASP A 85 22.05 16.24 0.31
C ASP A 85 20.94 15.70 -0.59
N HIS A 86 21.10 15.88 -1.90
CA HIS A 86 20.11 15.47 -2.90
C HIS A 86 20.75 15.03 -4.23
N ILE A 87 19.94 14.31 -5.02
CA ILE A 87 20.19 14.06 -6.44
C ILE A 87 19.00 14.52 -7.26
N VAL A 88 19.27 15.18 -8.38
CA VAL A 88 18.27 15.64 -9.34
C VAL A 88 18.02 14.55 -10.37
N LEU A 89 16.75 14.19 -10.55
CA LEU A 89 16.26 13.19 -11.49
C LEU A 89 15.12 13.79 -12.33
N GLU A 90 15.32 14.99 -12.89
CA GLU A 90 14.32 15.64 -13.73
C GLU A 90 14.07 14.85 -15.05
N PRO A 91 12.83 14.90 -15.60
CA PRO A 91 12.57 14.35 -16.92
C PRO A 91 13.37 15.08 -18.01
N THR A 92 13.58 14.41 -19.14
CA THR A 92 14.16 15.07 -20.30
C THR A 92 13.20 16.12 -20.88
N GLY A 93 13.73 17.10 -21.62
CA GLY A 93 12.88 18.08 -22.34
C GLY A 93 11.92 17.41 -23.33
N TYR A 94 12.33 16.29 -23.91
CA TYR A 94 11.50 15.45 -24.79
C TYR A 94 10.34 14.79 -24.03
N ASP A 95 10.62 14.11 -22.91
CA ASP A 95 9.58 13.48 -22.08
C ASP A 95 8.57 14.52 -21.56
N THR A 96 9.06 15.67 -21.13
CA THR A 96 8.22 16.79 -20.66
C THR A 96 7.30 17.27 -21.77
N THR A 97 7.83 17.54 -22.97
CA THR A 97 7.04 18.02 -24.12
C THR A 97 6.01 16.99 -24.56
N ASN A 98 6.37 15.71 -24.59
CA ASN A 98 5.47 14.61 -24.91
C ASN A 98 4.36 14.41 -23.89
N CYS A 99 4.63 14.65 -22.61
CA CYS A 99 3.63 14.60 -21.57
C CYS A 99 2.64 15.76 -21.70
N VAL A 100 3.14 16.97 -21.93
CA VAL A 100 2.31 18.18 -22.12
C VAL A 100 1.45 18.06 -23.37
N SER A 101 1.97 17.51 -24.47
CA SER A 101 1.20 17.30 -25.71
C SER A 101 0.03 16.33 -25.53
N LYS A 102 0.05 15.49 -24.49
CA LYS A 102 -1.07 14.61 -24.08
C LYS A 102 -2.07 15.30 -23.12
N GLY A 103 -1.94 16.61 -22.92
CA GLY A 103 -2.87 17.42 -22.12
C GLY A 103 -2.63 17.38 -20.60
N LYS A 104 -1.42 17.00 -20.17
CA LYS A 104 -1.04 16.93 -18.74
C LYS A 104 -0.37 18.22 -18.27
N SER A 105 -0.48 18.52 -16.97
CA SER A 105 0.09 19.74 -16.38
C SER A 105 1.62 19.73 -16.39
N GLN A 106 2.24 20.74 -17.00
CA GLN A 106 3.70 20.88 -17.00
C GLN A 106 4.29 21.06 -15.59
N LEU A 107 3.55 21.72 -14.69
CA LEU A 107 4.05 22.09 -13.35
C LEU A 107 4.00 20.95 -12.34
N PHE A 108 3.22 19.89 -12.62
CA PHE A 108 3.03 18.79 -11.67
C PHE A 108 3.06 17.43 -12.35
N ASP A 109 2.16 17.15 -13.30
CA ASP A 109 2.04 15.83 -13.93
C ASP A 109 3.29 15.47 -14.76
N CYS A 110 3.83 16.44 -15.48
CA CYS A 110 4.99 16.27 -16.36
C CYS A 110 6.34 16.49 -15.65
N ARG A 111 6.38 16.22 -14.35
CA ARG A 111 7.59 16.17 -13.52
C ARG A 111 7.91 14.72 -13.17
N ASN A 112 9.12 14.44 -12.67
CA ASN A 112 9.48 13.10 -12.23
C ASN A 112 9.19 12.92 -10.74
N HIS A 113 8.07 12.32 -10.39
CA HIS A 113 7.75 12.05 -8.99
C HIS A 113 8.33 10.71 -8.57
N ILE A 114 9.26 10.72 -7.62
CA ILE A 114 9.84 9.48 -7.09
C ILE A 114 8.79 8.74 -6.28
N ARG A 115 8.64 7.43 -6.57
CA ARG A 115 7.59 6.57 -6.00
C ARG A 115 8.13 5.28 -5.38
N VAL A 116 9.35 4.88 -5.76
CA VAL A 116 10.03 3.71 -5.18
C VAL A 116 11.45 4.10 -4.83
N ILE A 117 11.87 3.78 -3.61
CA ILE A 117 13.27 3.78 -3.17
C ILE A 117 13.45 2.48 -2.39
N GLN A 118 14.38 1.63 -2.82
CA GLN A 118 14.69 0.37 -2.17
C GLN A 118 16.20 0.23 -2.01
N SER A 119 16.62 -0.25 -0.84
CA SER A 119 17.99 -0.63 -0.57
C SER A 119 18.33 -1.91 -1.31
N ILE A 120 19.46 -1.95 -2.02
CA ILE A 120 19.96 -3.14 -2.72
C ILE A 120 21.45 -3.33 -2.41
N GLU A 121 21.99 -4.53 -2.64
CA GLU A 121 23.41 -4.85 -2.46
C GLU A 121 23.86 -4.45 -1.04
N GLU A 122 23.14 -4.95 -0.03
CA GLU A 122 23.37 -4.65 1.40
C GLU A 122 23.38 -3.13 1.73
N GLY A 123 22.65 -2.36 0.92
CA GLY A 123 22.47 -0.92 1.07
C GLY A 123 23.59 -0.09 0.48
N THR A 124 24.59 -0.68 -0.17
CA THR A 124 25.61 0.09 -0.90
C THR A 124 25.01 0.93 -2.03
N ARG A 125 23.92 0.42 -2.63
CA ARG A 125 23.16 1.07 -3.72
C ARG A 125 21.68 1.19 -3.39
N LEU A 126 21.01 2.02 -4.16
CA LEU A 126 19.58 2.26 -4.12
C LEU A 126 18.97 1.98 -5.48
N TYR A 127 17.90 1.20 -5.50
CA TYR A 127 16.98 1.12 -6.62
C TYR A 127 15.92 2.20 -6.48
N VAL A 128 15.77 3.06 -7.50
CA VAL A 128 14.86 4.21 -7.49
C VAL A 128 13.95 4.16 -8.71
N CYS A 129 12.66 4.41 -8.55
CA CYS A 129 11.71 4.54 -9.66
C CYS A 129 10.85 5.79 -9.50
N GLY A 130 10.62 6.51 -10.61
CA GLY A 130 9.76 7.68 -10.64
C GLY A 130 8.86 7.73 -11.87
N THR A 131 7.82 8.56 -11.78
CA THR A 131 6.79 8.71 -12.82
C THR A 131 7.34 9.26 -14.13
N ASN A 132 8.44 10.01 -14.07
CA ASN A 132 9.18 10.60 -15.19
C ASN A 132 8.24 11.16 -16.28
N ALA A 133 7.41 12.15 -15.90
CA ALA A 133 6.46 12.80 -16.80
C ALA A 133 5.53 11.81 -17.53
N HIS A 134 4.82 10.96 -16.79
CA HIS A 134 3.98 9.91 -17.38
C HIS A 134 4.73 8.98 -18.34
N ASN A 135 6.01 8.70 -18.06
CA ASN A 135 6.85 7.73 -18.76
C ASN A 135 7.80 7.05 -17.76
N PRO A 136 7.28 6.15 -16.89
CA PRO A 136 7.99 5.66 -15.71
C PRO A 136 9.41 5.17 -16.01
N LYS A 137 10.36 5.64 -15.19
CA LYS A 137 11.79 5.38 -15.36
C LYS A 137 12.42 4.98 -14.03
N ASP A 138 13.31 4.00 -14.09
CA ASP A 138 14.04 3.49 -12.94
C ASP A 138 15.55 3.64 -13.10
N TYR A 139 16.22 3.67 -11.96
CA TYR A 139 17.62 4.00 -11.79
C TYR A 139 18.21 3.10 -10.70
N VAL A 140 19.50 2.82 -10.84
CA VAL A 140 20.32 2.39 -9.71
C VAL A 140 21.38 3.46 -9.47
N ILE A 141 21.51 3.87 -8.22
CA ILE A 141 22.43 4.91 -7.77
C ILE A 141 23.17 4.46 -6.51
N TYR A 142 24.30 5.08 -6.20
CA TYR A 142 24.99 4.83 -4.94
C TYR A 142 24.21 5.43 -3.75
N SER A 143 24.39 4.86 -2.56
CA SER A 143 23.77 5.33 -1.30
C SER A 143 24.23 6.72 -0.84
N ASN A 144 25.23 7.32 -1.49
CA ASN A 144 25.61 8.73 -1.32
C ASN A 144 24.90 9.67 -2.32
N LEU A 145 23.89 9.17 -3.05
CA LEU A 145 23.15 9.90 -4.08
C LEU A 145 23.99 10.35 -5.27
N THR A 146 24.92 9.51 -5.74
CA THR A 146 25.62 9.73 -7.01
C THR A 146 25.25 8.67 -8.05
N HIS A 147 25.29 9.07 -9.32
CA HIS A 147 25.08 8.14 -10.44
C HIS A 147 26.19 7.09 -10.51
N LEU A 148 25.82 5.88 -10.95
CA LEU A 148 26.82 4.90 -11.39
C LEU A 148 27.60 5.43 -12.60
N PRO A 149 28.87 5.04 -12.79
CA PRO A 149 29.62 5.35 -13.99
C PRO A 149 28.90 4.81 -15.24
N ARG A 150 29.03 5.50 -16.39
CA ARG A 150 28.40 5.05 -17.65
C ARG A 150 28.85 3.66 -18.12
N SER A 151 30.03 3.20 -17.69
CA SER A 151 30.56 1.87 -17.95
C SER A 151 29.85 0.78 -17.15
N GLU A 152 29.17 1.15 -16.05
CA GLU A 152 28.47 0.23 -15.18
C GLU A 152 27.00 0.14 -15.61
N TYR A 153 26.70 -0.92 -16.37
CA TYR A 153 25.35 -1.21 -16.83
C TYR A 153 24.66 -2.18 -15.87
N VAL A 154 23.45 -1.81 -15.42
CA VAL A 154 22.61 -2.65 -14.58
C VAL A 154 21.50 -3.27 -15.46
N PRO A 155 21.53 -4.59 -15.72
CA PRO A 155 20.54 -5.27 -16.56
C PRO A 155 19.11 -5.04 -16.07
N GLY A 156 18.19 -4.81 -17.01
CA GLY A 156 16.77 -4.64 -16.71
C GLY A 156 16.37 -3.28 -16.16
N VAL A 157 17.32 -2.34 -15.97
CA VAL A 157 17.06 -0.96 -15.52
C VAL A 157 16.95 -0.02 -16.72
N GLY A 158 16.02 0.94 -16.65
CA GLY A 158 15.84 2.04 -17.59
C GLY A 158 14.38 2.28 -17.97
N THR A 159 13.62 1.22 -18.28
CA THR A 159 12.17 1.32 -18.49
C THR A 159 11.45 0.78 -17.27
N ALA A 160 10.49 1.55 -16.73
CA ALA A 160 9.85 1.20 -15.47
C ALA A 160 8.33 1.03 -15.55
N ILE A 161 7.82 0.71 -16.74
CA ILE A 161 6.44 0.25 -16.94
C ILE A 161 6.17 -0.93 -15.99
N ALA A 162 5.03 -0.86 -15.28
CA ALA A 162 4.64 -1.80 -14.23
C ALA A 162 5.53 -1.84 -12.97
N LYS A 163 6.65 -1.10 -12.91
CA LYS A 163 7.53 -1.03 -11.72
C LYS A 163 7.13 0.11 -10.77
N CYS A 164 6.69 1.23 -11.32
CA CYS A 164 6.08 2.35 -10.57
C CYS A 164 5.04 3.08 -11.46
N PRO A 165 4.21 4.00 -10.92
CA PRO A 165 3.04 4.51 -11.63
C PRO A 165 3.41 5.57 -12.67
N TYR A 166 2.51 5.76 -13.65
CA TYR A 166 2.56 6.89 -14.58
C TYR A 166 2.10 8.20 -13.93
N ASP A 167 1.03 8.12 -13.15
CA ASP A 167 0.39 9.29 -12.54
C ASP A 167 0.94 9.53 -11.13
N PRO A 168 1.35 10.77 -10.78
CA PRO A 168 1.82 11.10 -9.44
C PRO A 168 0.80 10.85 -8.32
N LEU A 169 -0.49 10.82 -8.61
CA LEU A 169 -1.56 10.64 -7.63
C LEU A 169 -1.98 9.18 -7.43
N ASP A 170 -1.44 8.24 -8.20
CA ASP A 170 -1.76 6.83 -8.04
C ASP A 170 -1.15 6.26 -6.75
N ASN A 171 -1.95 5.47 -6.03
CA ASN A 171 -1.50 4.70 -4.87
C ASN A 171 -0.87 3.39 -5.35
N SER A 172 0.46 3.33 -5.32
CA SER A 172 1.27 2.19 -5.74
C SER A 172 2.13 1.66 -4.60
N THR A 173 2.58 0.41 -4.69
CA THR A 173 3.54 -0.18 -3.75
C THR A 173 4.62 -0.93 -4.51
N ALA A 174 5.82 -1.04 -3.93
CA ALA A 174 6.86 -1.91 -4.44
C ALA A 174 7.81 -2.37 -3.32
N ILE A 175 8.40 -3.54 -3.49
CA ILE A 175 9.42 -4.11 -2.61
C ILE A 175 10.48 -4.83 -3.46
N TYR A 176 11.75 -4.59 -3.14
CA TYR A 176 12.87 -5.28 -3.79
C TYR A 176 13.28 -6.49 -2.94
N ILE A 177 13.34 -7.67 -3.55
CA ILE A 177 13.62 -8.93 -2.86
C ILE A 177 14.83 -9.58 -3.51
N GLU A 178 15.91 -9.72 -2.73
CA GLU A 178 17.18 -10.30 -3.18
C GLU A 178 17.14 -11.83 -3.18
N ASN A 179 16.43 -12.45 -2.23
CA ASN A 179 16.50 -13.89 -1.98
C ASN A 179 15.13 -14.60 -2.05
N GLY A 180 15.16 -15.87 -2.45
CA GLY A 180 13.99 -16.77 -2.47
C GLY A 180 13.20 -16.82 -3.79
N ASN A 181 13.56 -15.98 -4.77
CA ASN A 181 13.02 -16.04 -6.13
C ASN A 181 13.65 -17.20 -6.93
N PRO A 182 13.14 -17.56 -8.12
CA PRO A 182 13.75 -18.55 -9.00
C PRO A 182 15.22 -18.22 -9.29
N GLY A 183 16.08 -19.23 -9.19
CA GLY A 183 17.54 -19.07 -9.30
C GLY A 183 18.19 -18.25 -8.18
N ASN A 184 17.46 -17.93 -7.11
CA ASN A 184 17.86 -16.98 -6.07
C ASN A 184 18.31 -15.62 -6.64
N LEU A 185 17.62 -15.16 -7.68
CA LEU A 185 17.90 -13.88 -8.34
C LEU A 185 17.07 -12.75 -7.75
N ALA A 186 17.64 -11.55 -7.70
CA ALA A 186 16.93 -10.39 -7.19
C ALA A 186 15.78 -9.95 -8.13
N ALA A 187 14.70 -9.44 -7.54
CA ALA A 187 13.52 -8.98 -8.28
C ALA A 187 12.81 -7.83 -7.57
N LEU A 188 12.26 -6.90 -8.35
CA LEU A 188 11.27 -5.96 -7.83
C LEU A 188 9.88 -6.56 -7.98
N TYR A 189 9.12 -6.55 -6.89
CA TYR A 189 7.68 -6.82 -6.85
C TYR A 189 6.94 -5.49 -6.72
N SER A 190 5.89 -5.28 -7.51
CA SER A 190 5.18 -4.00 -7.55
C SER A 190 3.67 -4.19 -7.74
N GLY A 191 2.89 -3.27 -7.16
CA GLY A 191 1.47 -3.09 -7.41
C GLY A 191 1.24 -1.67 -7.92
N THR A 192 0.85 -1.52 -9.18
CA THR A 192 0.73 -0.20 -9.83
C THR A 192 -0.22 -0.24 -11.03
N ASN A 193 -0.36 0.89 -11.72
CA ASN A 193 -0.94 0.98 -13.06
C ASN A 193 0.15 0.98 -14.13
N ALA A 194 0.06 0.05 -15.09
CA ALA A 194 1.05 -0.15 -16.14
C ALA A 194 0.77 0.65 -17.42
N GLU A 195 -0.32 1.44 -17.47
CA GLU A 195 -0.71 2.17 -18.66
C GLU A 195 -1.09 3.63 -18.36
N PHE A 196 -0.78 4.53 -19.32
CA PHE A 196 -1.12 5.95 -19.24
C PHE A 196 -2.63 6.21 -19.06
N THR A 197 -3.47 5.39 -19.69
CA THR A 197 -4.94 5.48 -19.65
C THR A 197 -5.54 5.03 -18.32
N LYS A 198 -4.71 4.48 -17.43
CA LYS A 198 -5.09 3.83 -16.17
C LYS A 198 -5.93 2.55 -16.30
N ALA A 199 -6.03 1.96 -17.49
CA ALA A 199 -6.83 0.75 -17.71
C ALA A 199 -6.16 -0.55 -17.24
N ASP A 200 -4.83 -0.56 -17.03
CA ASP A 200 -4.05 -1.77 -16.76
C ASP A 200 -3.45 -1.77 -15.34
N THR A 201 -4.27 -2.01 -14.33
CA THR A 201 -3.78 -2.24 -12.96
C THR A 201 -3.16 -3.63 -12.83
N VAL A 202 -1.98 -3.72 -12.20
CA VAL A 202 -1.19 -4.94 -12.20
C VAL A 202 -0.48 -5.16 -10.86
N ILE A 203 -0.42 -6.43 -10.43
CA ILE A 203 0.63 -6.91 -9.50
C ILE A 203 1.68 -7.63 -10.35
N PHE A 204 2.93 -7.17 -10.25
CA PHE A 204 4.01 -7.46 -11.18
C PHE A 204 5.28 -7.89 -10.45
N ARG A 205 6.10 -8.71 -11.12
CA ARG A 205 7.51 -8.95 -10.78
C ARG A 205 8.36 -8.77 -12.02
N THR A 206 9.48 -8.06 -11.89
CA THR A 206 10.40 -7.81 -13.00
C THR A 206 10.98 -9.09 -13.59
N ASP A 207 11.51 -8.98 -14.81
CA ASP A 207 12.43 -9.96 -15.37
C ASP A 207 13.56 -10.24 -14.36
N LEU A 208 13.96 -11.50 -14.24
CA LEU A 208 15.05 -11.92 -13.37
C LEU A 208 16.33 -12.00 -14.18
N TYR A 209 17.30 -11.16 -13.83
CA TYR A 209 18.60 -11.11 -14.48
C TYR A 209 19.65 -11.71 -13.57
N ASN A 210 20.57 -12.43 -14.19
CA ASN A 210 21.83 -12.77 -13.58
C ASN A 210 22.75 -11.55 -13.70
N MET A 211 22.99 -10.86 -12.58
CA MET A 211 23.71 -9.58 -12.57
C MET A 211 25.17 -9.70 -13.04
N THR A 212 25.77 -10.89 -12.89
CA THR A 212 27.16 -11.15 -13.32
C THR A 212 27.27 -11.39 -14.82
N SER A 213 26.36 -12.18 -15.40
CA SER A 213 26.39 -12.50 -16.84
C SER A 213 25.58 -11.52 -17.71
N GLY A 214 24.73 -10.70 -17.11
CA GLY A 214 23.81 -9.81 -17.81
C GLY A 214 22.63 -10.51 -18.49
N LYS A 215 22.53 -11.84 -18.39
CA LYS A 215 21.50 -12.63 -19.08
C LYS A 215 20.19 -12.62 -18.30
N ARG A 216 19.07 -12.45 -19.01
CA ARG A 216 17.73 -12.70 -18.48
C ARG A 216 17.50 -14.20 -18.33
N GLU A 217 17.30 -14.68 -17.11
CA GLU A 217 17.05 -16.10 -16.82
C GLU A 217 15.56 -16.42 -16.74
N TYR A 218 14.75 -15.52 -16.17
CA TYR A 218 13.31 -15.69 -16.09
C TYR A 218 12.58 -14.43 -16.57
N ASN A 219 11.48 -14.63 -17.30
CA ASN A 219 10.60 -13.53 -17.68
C ASN A 219 9.82 -13.00 -16.48
N PHE A 220 9.35 -11.76 -16.62
CA PHE A 220 8.46 -11.08 -15.68
C PHE A 220 7.19 -11.88 -15.40
N LYS A 221 6.56 -11.57 -14.27
CA LYS A 221 5.25 -12.11 -13.90
C LYS A 221 4.25 -10.99 -13.71
N ARG A 222 3.00 -11.24 -14.09
CA ARG A 222 1.90 -10.27 -13.93
C ARG A 222 0.56 -10.93 -13.65
N THR A 223 -0.35 -10.18 -13.04
CA THR A 223 -1.77 -10.56 -13.00
C THR A 223 -2.38 -10.57 -14.40
N LEU A 224 -3.48 -11.31 -14.58
CA LEU A 224 -4.21 -11.34 -15.85
C LEU A 224 -4.68 -9.94 -16.24
N LYS A 225 -4.42 -9.56 -17.50
CA LYS A 225 -4.83 -8.27 -18.03
C LYS A 225 -6.35 -8.25 -18.22
N TYR A 226 -7.00 -7.16 -17.80
CA TYR A 226 -8.43 -6.92 -17.98
C TYR A 226 -9.37 -7.94 -17.31
N ASP A 227 -8.90 -8.65 -16.28
CA ASP A 227 -9.74 -9.56 -15.49
C ASP A 227 -10.08 -8.92 -14.13
N SER A 228 -11.33 -8.47 -13.98
CA SER A 228 -11.80 -7.81 -12.76
C SER A 228 -11.90 -8.75 -11.55
N LYS A 229 -11.94 -10.09 -11.75
CA LYS A 229 -11.86 -11.04 -10.62
C LYS A 229 -10.49 -10.97 -9.96
N TRP A 230 -9.45 -10.66 -10.73
CA TRP A 230 -8.08 -10.54 -10.24
C TRP A 230 -7.85 -9.19 -9.56
N LEU A 231 -8.10 -8.09 -10.26
CA LEU A 231 -7.98 -6.72 -9.76
C LEU A 231 -9.05 -5.82 -10.39
N ASP A 232 -9.79 -5.06 -9.59
CA ASP A 232 -10.76 -4.07 -10.10
C ASP A 232 -10.56 -2.69 -9.47
N LYS A 233 -9.80 -1.84 -10.18
CA LYS A 233 -9.42 -0.47 -9.76
C LYS A 233 -8.77 -0.44 -8.36
N PRO A 234 -7.71 -1.24 -8.13
CA PRO A 234 -7.02 -1.26 -6.84
C PRO A 234 -6.30 0.05 -6.53
N ASN A 235 -6.26 0.40 -5.24
CA ASN A 235 -5.36 1.38 -4.64
C ASN A 235 -4.45 0.65 -3.65
N PHE A 236 -3.15 0.57 -3.96
CA PHE A 236 -2.18 -0.17 -3.16
C PHE A 236 -1.70 0.66 -1.97
N VAL A 237 -1.53 0.01 -0.82
CA VAL A 237 -1.13 0.68 0.43
C VAL A 237 0.13 0.09 1.06
N GLY A 238 0.60 -1.07 0.59
CA GLY A 238 1.85 -1.67 1.03
C GLY A 238 2.12 -3.05 0.46
N SER A 239 3.38 -3.49 0.51
CA SER A 239 3.82 -4.83 0.11
C SER A 239 4.95 -5.31 1.02
N PHE A 240 4.92 -6.60 1.37
CA PHE A 240 5.85 -7.17 2.34
C PHE A 240 6.39 -8.52 1.88
N ASP A 241 7.67 -8.75 2.18
CA ASP A 241 8.29 -10.06 2.10
C ASP A 241 7.94 -10.86 3.36
N GLY A 242 7.34 -12.04 3.19
CA GLY A 242 7.08 -12.97 4.28
C GLY A 242 7.33 -14.44 3.89
N GLY A 243 8.50 -14.95 4.26
CA GLY A 243 8.90 -16.34 4.03
C GLY A 243 9.02 -16.67 2.55
N GLU A 244 8.25 -17.64 2.08
CA GLU A 244 8.19 -18.04 0.66
C GLU A 244 7.25 -17.17 -0.19
N TYR A 245 6.60 -16.17 0.42
CA TYR A 245 5.57 -15.37 -0.20
C TYR A 245 5.90 -13.88 -0.26
N VAL A 246 5.21 -13.19 -1.16
CA VAL A 246 5.11 -11.73 -1.18
C VAL A 246 3.64 -11.36 -0.98
N TYR A 247 3.39 -10.47 -0.04
CA TYR A 247 2.04 -9.98 0.30
C TYR A 247 1.82 -8.59 -0.26
N PHE A 248 0.61 -8.32 -0.75
CA PHE A 248 0.18 -7.02 -1.24
C PHE A 248 -1.10 -6.60 -0.55
N PHE A 249 -1.13 -5.38 -0.02
CA PHE A 249 -2.30 -4.80 0.62
C PHE A 249 -2.87 -3.68 -0.27
N PHE A 250 -4.17 -3.74 -0.51
CA PHE A 250 -4.86 -2.75 -1.35
C PHE A 250 -6.36 -2.71 -1.05
N ARG A 251 -7.04 -1.65 -1.48
CA ARG A 251 -8.50 -1.59 -1.57
C ARG A 251 -8.92 -1.56 -3.03
N GLU A 252 -10.01 -2.24 -3.37
CA GLU A 252 -10.53 -2.33 -4.75
C GLU A 252 -12.06 -2.39 -4.75
N THR A 253 -12.66 -2.31 -5.93
CA THR A 253 -14.10 -2.53 -6.10
C THR A 253 -14.47 -3.96 -5.70
N ALA A 254 -15.50 -4.11 -4.87
CA ALA A 254 -15.99 -5.40 -4.40
C ALA A 254 -16.88 -6.08 -5.47
N VAL A 255 -16.25 -6.79 -6.41
CA VAL A 255 -16.96 -7.52 -7.47
C VAL A 255 -17.97 -8.52 -6.91
N GLU A 256 -17.66 -9.15 -5.77
CA GLU A 256 -18.55 -10.09 -5.10
C GLU A 256 -19.77 -9.44 -4.44
N TYR A 257 -19.80 -8.12 -4.36
CA TYR A 257 -20.90 -7.35 -3.76
C TYR A 257 -21.80 -6.66 -4.80
N ILE A 258 -21.47 -6.75 -6.09
CA ILE A 258 -22.18 -6.02 -7.16
C ILE A 258 -23.69 -6.28 -7.18
N ASN A 259 -24.12 -7.52 -6.89
CA ASN A 259 -25.55 -7.88 -6.84
C ASN A 259 -26.30 -7.24 -5.66
N CYS A 260 -25.59 -6.76 -4.64
CA CYS A 260 -26.15 -6.12 -3.45
C CYS A 260 -25.96 -4.59 -3.47
N GLY A 261 -25.03 -4.07 -4.27
CA GLY A 261 -24.73 -2.66 -4.38
C GLY A 261 -23.29 -2.39 -4.82
N LYS A 262 -22.83 -1.15 -4.60
CA LYS A 262 -21.42 -0.77 -4.84
C LYS A 262 -20.70 -0.64 -3.51
N ALA A 263 -19.61 -1.39 -3.35
CA ALA A 263 -18.74 -1.29 -2.19
C ALA A 263 -17.28 -1.37 -2.63
N VAL A 264 -16.40 -0.80 -1.82
CA VAL A 264 -14.95 -1.00 -1.88
C VAL A 264 -14.59 -1.97 -0.77
N TYR A 265 -13.74 -2.96 -1.05
CA TYR A 265 -13.21 -3.86 -0.02
C TYR A 265 -11.70 -3.82 0.02
N SER A 266 -11.19 -4.00 1.24
CA SER A 266 -9.76 -4.19 1.51
C SER A 266 -9.35 -5.63 1.28
N ARG A 267 -8.18 -5.81 0.68
CA ARG A 267 -7.61 -7.09 0.26
C ARG A 267 -6.19 -7.24 0.72
N ILE A 268 -5.86 -8.48 1.06
CA ILE A 268 -4.49 -8.97 1.06
C ILE A 268 -4.37 -9.98 -0.08
N ALA A 269 -3.43 -9.76 -0.98
CA ALA A 269 -3.04 -10.75 -1.97
C ALA A 269 -1.70 -11.37 -1.62
N ARG A 270 -1.46 -12.57 -2.14
CA ARG A 270 -0.25 -13.36 -1.93
C ARG A 270 0.17 -14.02 -3.23
N VAL A 271 1.48 -14.05 -3.47
CA VAL A 271 2.13 -14.83 -4.54
C VAL A 271 3.33 -15.58 -3.97
N CYS A 272 3.66 -16.73 -4.55
CA CYS A 272 4.90 -17.44 -4.22
C CYS A 272 6.10 -16.75 -4.88
N LYS A 273 7.19 -16.59 -4.13
CA LYS A 273 8.44 -16.05 -4.70
C LYS A 273 8.96 -16.91 -5.83
N LYS A 274 8.89 -18.24 -5.69
CA LYS A 274 9.32 -19.24 -6.69
C LYS A 274 8.40 -19.39 -7.92
N ASP A 275 7.32 -18.61 -8.02
CA ASP A 275 6.39 -18.72 -9.15
C ASP A 275 7.10 -18.41 -10.49
N THR A 276 7.08 -19.38 -11.41
CA THR A 276 7.65 -19.30 -12.76
C THR A 276 6.57 -19.13 -13.83
N GLY A 277 5.30 -19.03 -13.43
CA GLY A 277 4.11 -18.95 -14.27
C GLY A 277 3.56 -20.31 -14.67
N GLY A 278 2.49 -20.28 -15.49
CA GLY A 278 1.89 -21.50 -16.04
C GLY A 278 2.56 -21.99 -17.32
N LYS A 279 2.02 -23.05 -17.92
CA LYS A 279 2.47 -23.55 -19.23
C LYS A 279 2.05 -22.63 -20.38
N ASN A 280 2.87 -22.59 -21.43
CA ASN A 280 2.55 -21.97 -22.73
C ASN A 280 2.06 -20.51 -22.61
N ILE A 281 0.75 -20.31 -22.82
CA ILE A 281 0.09 -19.00 -22.89
C ILE A 281 0.10 -18.30 -21.53
N LEU A 282 0.10 -19.04 -20.42
CA LEU A 282 0.09 -18.50 -19.06
C LEU A 282 1.51 -18.29 -18.49
N SER A 283 2.55 -18.41 -19.32
CA SER A 283 3.94 -18.32 -18.89
C SER A 283 4.32 -16.98 -18.29
N GLN A 284 3.63 -15.88 -18.61
CA GLN A 284 3.88 -14.56 -18.01
C GLN A 284 2.92 -14.23 -16.86
N ASN A 285 1.95 -15.10 -16.57
CA ASN A 285 0.97 -14.87 -15.52
C ASN A 285 1.32 -15.62 -14.25
N TRP A 286 0.93 -15.07 -13.10
CA TRP A 286 1.06 -15.77 -11.81
C TRP A 286 0.28 -17.08 -11.83
N ALA A 287 0.92 -18.17 -11.39
CA ALA A 287 0.28 -19.46 -11.17
C ALA A 287 -0.13 -19.68 -9.70
N THR A 288 0.22 -18.74 -8.82
CA THR A 288 0.01 -18.83 -7.36
C THR A 288 -0.72 -17.64 -6.74
N TYR A 289 -1.20 -16.70 -7.56
CA TYR A 289 -1.91 -15.50 -7.09
C TYR A 289 -3.23 -15.85 -6.41
N LEU A 290 -3.38 -15.41 -5.16
CA LEU A 290 -4.64 -15.44 -4.42
C LEU A 290 -4.84 -14.13 -3.68
N LYS A 291 -6.10 -13.75 -3.44
CA LYS A 291 -6.48 -12.63 -2.57
C LYS A 291 -7.60 -13.02 -1.60
N ALA A 292 -7.59 -12.42 -0.42
CA ALA A 292 -8.64 -12.56 0.58
C ALA A 292 -9.15 -11.19 1.01
N ARG A 293 -10.44 -11.10 1.37
CA ARG A 293 -10.99 -9.90 2.03
C ARG A 293 -10.33 -9.74 3.40
N ILE A 294 -9.97 -8.51 3.76
CA ILE A 294 -9.53 -8.17 5.12
C ILE A 294 -10.74 -7.66 5.89
N ASN A 295 -11.00 -8.22 7.08
CA ASN A 295 -12.07 -7.76 7.96
C ASN A 295 -11.53 -6.79 9.01
N CYS A 296 -12.04 -5.55 9.04
CA CYS A 296 -11.91 -4.64 10.18
C CYS A 296 -13.32 -4.19 10.60
N SER A 297 -13.80 -4.66 11.74
CA SER A 297 -15.19 -4.43 12.14
C SER A 297 -15.38 -4.33 13.64
N ILE A 298 -16.35 -3.53 14.07
CA ILE A 298 -16.86 -3.59 15.46
C ILE A 298 -17.79 -4.80 15.54
N SER A 299 -17.53 -5.69 16.50
CA SER A 299 -18.36 -6.87 16.74
C SER A 299 -19.76 -6.50 17.23
N GLY A 300 -20.74 -7.29 16.80
CA GLY A 300 -22.14 -7.19 17.17
C GLY A 300 -22.94 -8.19 16.33
N GLU A 301 -24.26 -8.27 16.58
CA GLU A 301 -25.16 -9.07 15.73
C GLU A 301 -25.10 -8.60 14.27
N PHE A 302 -24.96 -7.28 14.07
CA PHE A 302 -24.68 -6.65 12.78
C PHE A 302 -23.33 -5.93 12.86
N PRO A 303 -22.24 -6.55 12.38
CA PRO A 303 -20.92 -5.94 12.46
C PRO A 303 -20.84 -4.63 11.66
N PHE A 304 -20.20 -3.61 12.25
CA PHE A 304 -19.95 -2.35 11.55
C PHE A 304 -18.56 -2.37 10.90
N TYR A 305 -18.51 -2.36 9.57
CA TYR A 305 -17.27 -2.55 8.81
C TYR A 305 -16.60 -1.23 8.41
N PHE A 306 -15.29 -1.15 8.63
CA PHE A 306 -14.40 -0.15 8.03
C PHE A 306 -13.73 -0.78 6.80
N ASN A 307 -14.33 -0.56 5.63
CA ASN A 307 -14.01 -1.36 4.44
C ASN A 307 -12.80 -0.87 3.64
N GLU A 308 -12.34 0.37 3.81
CA GLU A 308 -11.33 0.99 2.96
C GLU A 308 -9.98 1.16 3.69
N ILE A 309 -9.03 0.25 3.45
CA ILE A 309 -7.68 0.31 3.99
C ILE A 309 -6.92 1.52 3.42
N GLN A 310 -6.26 2.29 4.28
CA GLN A 310 -5.51 3.50 3.91
C GLN A 310 -4.00 3.29 4.01
N SER A 311 -3.54 2.53 5.01
CA SER A 311 -2.12 2.22 5.21
C SER A 311 -1.97 0.90 5.95
N VAL A 312 -0.79 0.29 5.82
CA VAL A 312 -0.39 -0.92 6.53
C VAL A 312 1.05 -0.79 6.99
N TYR A 313 1.34 -1.29 8.18
CA TYR A 313 2.65 -1.28 8.80
C TYR A 313 2.96 -2.63 9.41
N GLN A 314 4.21 -3.06 9.29
CA GLN A 314 4.76 -4.24 9.93
C GLN A 314 5.95 -3.81 10.78
N LEU A 315 6.01 -4.26 12.03
CA LEU A 315 7.14 -3.99 12.90
C LEU A 315 8.42 -4.65 12.33
N PRO A 316 9.58 -3.98 12.33
CA PRO A 316 10.82 -4.58 11.83
C PRO A 316 11.19 -5.89 12.54
N ASN A 317 10.93 -5.95 13.86
CA ASN A 317 11.28 -7.07 14.73
C ASN A 317 10.19 -8.15 14.81
N ASP A 318 8.99 -7.90 14.27
CA ASP A 318 7.87 -8.85 14.31
C ASP A 318 7.27 -8.99 12.90
N LYS A 319 7.64 -10.08 12.24
CA LYS A 319 7.15 -10.45 10.91
C LYS A 319 5.80 -11.18 10.94
N THR A 320 5.25 -11.45 12.11
CA THR A 320 4.02 -12.21 12.29
C THR A 320 2.78 -11.33 12.35
N LYS A 321 2.93 -10.01 12.51
CA LYS A 321 1.80 -9.09 12.66
C LYS A 321 1.80 -7.94 11.68
N PHE A 322 0.60 -7.54 11.26
CA PHE A 322 0.36 -6.34 10.45
C PHE A 322 -0.64 -5.44 11.15
N TYR A 323 -0.37 -4.14 11.17
CA TYR A 323 -1.26 -3.10 11.67
C TYR A 323 -1.73 -2.27 10.50
N ALA A 324 -3.04 -2.04 10.38
CA ALA A 324 -3.59 -1.31 9.25
C ALA A 324 -4.69 -0.34 9.68
N THR A 325 -4.74 0.79 8.98
CA THR A 325 -5.76 1.83 9.15
C THR A 325 -6.85 1.66 8.10
N PHE A 326 -8.10 1.81 8.52
CA PHE A 326 -9.27 1.65 7.67
C PHE A 326 -10.21 2.83 7.85
N THR A 327 -10.92 3.19 6.79
CA THR A 327 -12.01 4.16 6.84
C THR A 327 -13.32 3.54 6.35
N THR A 328 -14.43 4.16 6.72
CA THR A 328 -15.70 3.98 6.02
C THR A 328 -15.68 4.66 4.66
N SER A 329 -16.73 4.46 3.86
CA SER A 329 -16.90 5.18 2.60
C SER A 329 -17.17 6.67 2.88
N THR A 330 -16.55 7.55 2.11
CA THR A 330 -16.61 9.01 2.28
C THR A 330 -18.00 9.62 2.09
N ASN A 331 -18.93 8.89 1.44
CA ASN A 331 -20.29 9.36 1.16
C ASN A 331 -21.29 9.12 2.31
N GLY A 332 -20.83 8.64 3.47
CA GLY A 332 -21.69 8.29 4.60
C GLY A 332 -21.13 8.74 5.95
N LEU A 333 -21.39 7.95 7.00
CA LEU A 333 -20.82 8.17 8.32
C LEU A 333 -19.30 8.00 8.26
N VAL A 334 -18.55 9.09 8.41
CA VAL A 334 -17.09 9.07 8.38
C VAL A 334 -16.58 8.50 9.70
N GLY A 335 -15.78 7.46 9.59
CA GLY A 335 -15.12 6.85 10.73
C GLY A 335 -13.84 6.16 10.31
N SER A 336 -12.87 6.16 11.20
CA SER A 336 -11.59 5.51 11.02
C SER A 336 -11.36 4.46 12.10
N ALA A 337 -10.65 3.39 11.76
CA ALA A 337 -10.28 2.33 12.68
C ALA A 337 -8.85 1.83 12.43
N VAL A 338 -8.25 1.28 13.48
CA VAL A 338 -6.96 0.57 13.43
C VAL A 338 -7.22 -0.88 13.82
N CYS A 339 -6.87 -1.81 12.93
CA CYS A 339 -6.96 -3.25 13.19
C CYS A 339 -5.58 -3.89 13.06
N SER A 340 -5.33 -4.94 13.85
CA SER A 340 -4.13 -5.77 13.73
C SER A 340 -4.49 -7.17 13.20
N TYR A 341 -3.56 -7.80 12.49
CA TYR A 341 -3.75 -9.08 11.83
C TYR A 341 -2.54 -9.97 12.07
N ASP A 342 -2.80 -11.17 12.57
CA ASP A 342 -1.80 -12.22 12.72
C ASP A 342 -1.61 -12.99 11.40
N ILE A 343 -0.37 -13.34 11.09
CA ILE A 343 0.01 -14.08 9.88
C ILE A 343 -0.69 -15.45 9.82
N ASN A 344 -1.00 -16.06 10.96
CA ASN A 344 -1.70 -17.34 11.00
C ASN A 344 -3.15 -17.21 10.51
N GLU A 345 -3.85 -16.11 10.81
CA GLU A 345 -5.19 -15.86 10.27
C GLU A 345 -5.17 -15.59 8.76
N ILE A 346 -4.12 -14.91 8.29
CA ILE A 346 -3.86 -14.74 6.85
C ILE A 346 -3.67 -16.11 6.18
N HIS A 347 -2.82 -16.96 6.75
CA HIS A 347 -2.60 -18.32 6.25
C HIS A 347 -3.87 -19.18 6.30
N ALA A 348 -4.68 -19.07 7.37
CA ALA A 348 -5.93 -19.78 7.51
C ALA A 348 -6.95 -19.37 6.42
N ALA A 349 -7.00 -18.08 6.04
CA ALA A 349 -7.84 -17.63 4.93
C ALA A 349 -7.39 -18.25 3.59
N PHE A 350 -6.09 -18.27 3.31
CA PHE A 350 -5.54 -18.87 2.09
C PHE A 350 -5.60 -20.41 2.07
N ALA A 351 -5.67 -21.06 3.23
CA ALA A 351 -5.90 -22.50 3.37
C ALA A 351 -7.40 -22.87 3.32
N GLY A 352 -8.30 -21.88 3.42
CA GLY A 352 -9.74 -22.07 3.45
C GLY A 352 -10.39 -22.41 2.10
N LYS A 353 -11.71 -22.24 2.02
CA LYS A 353 -12.46 -22.46 0.78
C LYS A 353 -12.23 -21.31 -0.20
N PHE A 354 -12.27 -21.62 -1.49
CA PHE A 354 -12.28 -20.61 -2.55
C PHE A 354 -13.70 -20.06 -2.72
N LYS A 355 -13.82 -18.82 -3.22
CA LYS A 355 -15.09 -18.22 -3.60
C LYS A 355 -15.31 -18.37 -5.10
N GLU A 356 -16.45 -18.89 -5.51
CA GLU A 356 -16.82 -19.11 -6.91
C GLU A 356 -18.06 -18.30 -7.28
N GLN A 357 -18.03 -17.79 -8.50
CA GLN A 357 -19.21 -17.32 -9.20
C GLN A 357 -19.32 -18.14 -10.50
N ALA A 358 -20.25 -19.10 -10.53
CA ALA A 358 -20.39 -20.07 -11.62
C ALA A 358 -20.76 -19.41 -12.96
N THR A 359 -21.66 -18.42 -12.92
CA THR A 359 -22.03 -17.58 -14.07
C THR A 359 -22.14 -16.13 -13.63
N SER A 360 -22.14 -15.17 -14.56
CA SER A 360 -22.24 -13.73 -14.24
C SER A 360 -23.44 -13.38 -13.35
N ASN A 361 -24.51 -14.18 -13.41
CA ASN A 361 -25.76 -13.95 -12.69
C ASN A 361 -25.89 -14.82 -11.44
N SER A 362 -24.95 -15.73 -11.21
CA SER A 362 -24.94 -16.59 -10.03
C SER A 362 -24.48 -15.83 -8.78
N ALA A 363 -24.97 -16.27 -7.61
CA ALA A 363 -24.45 -15.83 -6.34
C ALA A 363 -22.99 -16.30 -6.14
N TRP A 364 -22.25 -15.57 -5.30
CA TRP A 364 -20.91 -15.96 -4.88
C TRP A 364 -21.00 -16.98 -3.75
N LEU A 365 -20.50 -18.20 -3.99
CA LEU A 365 -20.62 -19.31 -3.07
C LEU A 365 -19.26 -19.97 -2.78
N PRO A 366 -19.10 -20.60 -1.61
CA PRO A 366 -17.88 -21.34 -1.30
C PRO A 366 -17.76 -22.63 -2.14
N VAL A 367 -16.56 -22.88 -2.66
CA VAL A 367 -16.22 -24.12 -3.36
C VAL A 367 -16.05 -25.25 -2.34
N LEU A 368 -16.62 -26.42 -2.64
CA LEU A 368 -16.40 -27.65 -1.84
C LEU A 368 -14.97 -28.15 -2.00
N ASN A 369 -14.36 -28.61 -0.89
CA ASN A 369 -12.97 -29.09 -0.91
C ASN A 369 -12.73 -30.23 -1.91
N SER A 370 -13.72 -31.08 -2.15
CA SER A 370 -13.64 -32.18 -3.13
C SER A 370 -13.54 -31.72 -4.59
N LYS A 371 -13.83 -30.44 -4.89
CA LYS A 371 -13.69 -29.84 -6.22
C LYS A 371 -12.36 -29.11 -6.41
N ILE A 372 -11.56 -28.98 -5.36
CA ILE A 372 -10.26 -28.30 -5.43
C ILE A 372 -9.24 -29.31 -6.00
N PRO A 373 -8.53 -28.97 -7.09
CA PRO A 373 -7.55 -29.89 -7.69
C PRO A 373 -6.28 -29.97 -6.84
N GLU A 374 -5.49 -31.03 -7.06
CA GLU A 374 -4.18 -31.22 -6.44
C GLU A 374 -3.04 -31.08 -7.45
N PRO A 375 -1.88 -30.47 -7.09
CA PRO A 375 -1.61 -29.79 -5.81
C PRO A 375 -2.52 -28.59 -5.59
N ARG A 376 -2.89 -28.33 -4.33
CA ARG A 376 -3.77 -27.21 -3.96
C ARG A 376 -3.34 -25.88 -4.62
N PRO A 377 -4.20 -25.21 -5.39
CA PRO A 377 -3.93 -23.91 -5.98
C PRO A 377 -3.41 -22.87 -4.96
N GLY A 378 -2.32 -22.18 -5.30
CA GLY A 378 -1.70 -21.15 -4.47
C GLY A 378 -0.69 -21.63 -3.44
N THR A 379 -0.35 -22.93 -3.41
CA THR A 379 0.81 -23.45 -2.68
C THR A 379 2.10 -23.30 -3.49
N CYS A 380 3.23 -23.06 -2.82
CA CYS A 380 4.52 -22.94 -3.50
C CYS A 380 5.06 -24.31 -3.89
N VAL A 381 5.34 -24.47 -5.17
CA VAL A 381 6.05 -25.63 -5.74
C VAL A 381 7.38 -25.16 -6.32
N ASN A 382 8.31 -26.08 -6.57
CA ASN A 382 9.63 -25.72 -7.11
C ASN A 382 9.55 -25.16 -8.54
N ASP A 383 8.65 -25.68 -9.37
CA ASP A 383 8.41 -25.17 -10.71
C ASP A 383 6.92 -25.21 -11.06
N THR A 384 6.28 -24.03 -11.10
CA THR A 384 4.86 -23.91 -11.41
C THR A 384 4.55 -24.24 -12.86
N SER A 385 5.56 -24.24 -13.74
CA SER A 385 5.40 -24.64 -15.14
C SER A 385 5.07 -26.12 -15.30
N THR A 386 5.31 -26.94 -14.26
CA THR A 386 4.98 -28.38 -14.28
C THR A 386 3.56 -28.68 -13.82
N LEU A 387 2.86 -27.70 -13.25
CA LEU A 387 1.53 -27.89 -12.68
C LEU A 387 0.52 -28.45 -13.72
N PRO A 388 -0.42 -29.30 -13.27
CA PRO A 388 -1.53 -29.75 -14.09
C PRO A 388 -2.42 -28.59 -14.58
N ASP A 389 -2.96 -28.71 -15.80
CA ASP A 389 -3.78 -27.65 -16.41
C ASP A 389 -5.08 -27.40 -15.63
N ASN A 390 -5.64 -28.41 -14.95
CA ASN A 390 -6.81 -28.22 -14.09
C ASN A 390 -6.51 -27.31 -12.89
N VAL A 391 -5.30 -27.35 -12.32
CA VAL A 391 -4.85 -26.44 -11.24
C VAL A 391 -4.72 -25.01 -11.77
N LEU A 392 -4.05 -24.84 -12.92
CA LEU A 392 -3.88 -23.53 -13.56
C LEU A 392 -5.21 -22.90 -13.99
N ASN A 393 -6.12 -23.71 -14.55
CA ASN A 393 -7.46 -23.26 -14.92
C ASN A 393 -8.30 -22.89 -13.69
N PHE A 394 -8.19 -23.65 -12.61
CA PHE A 394 -8.90 -23.39 -11.36
C PHE A 394 -8.48 -22.06 -10.75
N ILE A 395 -7.17 -21.83 -10.55
CA ILE A 395 -6.69 -20.60 -9.89
C ILE A 395 -7.01 -19.35 -10.72
N ARG A 396 -7.05 -19.51 -12.06
CA ARG A 396 -7.39 -18.44 -12.99
C ARG A 396 -8.79 -17.89 -12.76
N SER A 397 -9.77 -18.76 -12.50
CA SER A 397 -11.16 -18.37 -12.26
C SER A 397 -11.52 -18.19 -10.77
N HIS A 398 -10.66 -18.63 -9.86
CA HIS A 398 -10.85 -18.58 -8.40
C HIS A 398 -9.73 -17.85 -7.64
N PRO A 399 -9.40 -16.58 -7.99
CA PRO A 399 -8.37 -15.85 -7.27
C PRO A 399 -8.80 -15.41 -5.86
N LEU A 400 -10.11 -15.40 -5.55
CA LEU A 400 -10.67 -14.88 -4.29
C LEU A 400 -10.96 -16.01 -3.29
N MET A 401 -10.46 -15.85 -2.06
CA MET A 401 -10.79 -16.74 -0.94
C MET A 401 -12.17 -16.40 -0.35
N ASP A 402 -12.88 -17.42 0.13
CA ASP A 402 -14.21 -17.24 0.72
C ASP A 402 -14.13 -16.64 2.14
N LYS A 403 -13.19 -17.13 2.95
CA LYS A 403 -12.93 -16.63 4.31
C LYS A 403 -12.27 -15.24 4.23
N ALA A 404 -12.85 -14.28 4.95
CA ALA A 404 -12.18 -13.01 5.24
C ALA A 404 -11.11 -13.22 6.33
N VAL A 405 -9.99 -12.52 6.23
CA VAL A 405 -8.96 -12.50 7.26
C VAL A 405 -9.52 -11.77 8.48
N SER A 406 -9.65 -12.48 9.59
CA SER A 406 -10.08 -11.93 10.87
C SER A 406 -9.00 -11.02 11.44
N HIS A 407 -9.41 -9.84 11.95
CA HIS A 407 -8.54 -9.04 12.80
C HIS A 407 -8.35 -9.73 14.15
N GLU A 408 -7.27 -9.41 14.86
CA GLU A 408 -7.08 -9.87 16.23
C GLU A 408 -8.15 -9.25 17.14
N HIS A 409 -8.47 -9.96 18.21
CA HIS A 409 -9.50 -9.58 19.18
C HIS A 409 -10.90 -9.47 18.56
N ASN A 410 -11.89 -9.07 19.37
CA ASN A 410 -13.27 -8.92 18.90
C ASN A 410 -13.54 -7.54 18.27
N ASN A 411 -12.67 -6.55 18.41
CA ASN A 411 -12.90 -5.19 17.93
C ASN A 411 -11.62 -4.57 17.38
N PRO A 412 -11.70 -3.46 16.64
CA PRO A 412 -10.52 -2.69 16.25
C PRO A 412 -9.75 -2.25 17.50
N VAL A 413 -8.43 -2.17 17.39
CA VAL A 413 -7.52 -1.67 18.44
C VAL A 413 -7.93 -0.27 18.86
N PHE A 414 -8.29 0.56 17.88
CA PHE A 414 -8.81 1.90 18.07
C PHE A 414 -9.80 2.21 16.97
N TYR A 415 -10.84 2.99 17.27
CA TYR A 415 -11.70 3.58 16.25
C TYR A 415 -12.21 4.93 16.71
N LYS A 416 -12.49 5.81 15.74
CA LYS A 416 -12.98 7.16 15.99
C LYS A 416 -13.96 7.57 14.89
N ARG A 417 -14.99 8.30 15.29
CA ARG A 417 -15.90 9.02 14.38
C ARG A 417 -15.35 10.41 14.13
N ASP A 418 -15.53 10.89 12.91
CA ASP A 418 -15.01 12.18 12.44
C ASP A 418 -13.49 12.30 12.66
#